data_AF-A0A2V4A1R6-F1
#
_entry.id   AF-A0A2V4A1R6-F1
#
_cell.length_a   1.000
_cell.length_b   1.000
_cell.length_c   1.000
_cell.angle_alpha   90.00
_cell.angle_beta   90.00
_cell.angle_gamma   90.00
#
_symmetry.space_group_name_H-M   'P 1'
#
loop_
_entity.id
_entity.type
_entity.pdbx_description
1 polymer ?
#
loop_
_entity_poly.entity_id
_entity_poly.type
_entity_poly.pdbx_seq_one_letter_code
_entity_poly.pdbx_strand_id
1 'polypeptide(L)'
;MEYALNLEKKYKSKDISRSRRVSLGKGIYPNENNYEFEISKDFLRLEKPNFSIKTDYHYTKDSTIRVVMYEWKDLKHKPGYFHSKEENDKRREVFKLKYEELSSFLMKLYGDPTVVEVSSVYNKKGNFRDSYKWLDKNGMNAYLFIFGNEKNTYNKIRLAIYKD
;
A
#
# COMPACT_ATOMS: atom_id res chain seq x y z
N MET A 1 11.61 -4.09 -15.61
CA MET A 1 10.18 -4.43 -15.77
C MET A 1 9.90 -5.93 -15.89
N GLU A 2 10.65 -6.68 -16.71
CA GLU A 2 10.38 -8.10 -16.99
C GLU A 2 10.25 -8.99 -15.74
N TYR A 3 11.16 -8.83 -14.77
CA TYR A 3 11.08 -9.55 -13.49
C TYR A 3 9.74 -9.37 -12.79
N ALA A 4 9.22 -8.14 -12.72
CA ALA A 4 7.93 -7.85 -12.10
C ALA A 4 6.77 -8.53 -12.83
N LEU A 5 6.79 -8.55 -14.16
CA LEU A 5 5.76 -9.24 -14.96
C LEU A 5 5.78 -10.75 -14.72
N ASN A 6 6.97 -11.35 -14.63
CA ASN A 6 7.11 -12.78 -14.34
C ASN A 6 6.67 -13.12 -12.90
N LEU A 7 6.93 -12.22 -11.95
CA LEU A 7 6.46 -12.36 -10.58
C LEU A 7 4.94 -12.34 -10.51
N GLU A 8 4.29 -11.39 -11.17
CA GLU A 8 2.82 -11.28 -11.19
C GLU A 8 2.15 -12.45 -11.93
N LYS A 9 2.79 -13.00 -12.98
CA LYS A 9 2.37 -14.27 -13.59
C LYS A 9 2.43 -15.43 -12.60
N LYS A 10 3.52 -15.55 -11.82
CA LYS A 10 3.66 -16.58 -10.78
C LYS A 10 2.58 -16.46 -9.71
N TYR A 11 2.22 -15.24 -9.33
CA TYR A 11 1.12 -14.97 -8.40
C TYR A 11 -0.28 -15.13 -9.02
N LYS A 12 -0.37 -15.42 -10.32
CA LYS A 12 -1.63 -15.51 -11.08
C LYS A 12 -2.47 -14.23 -10.92
N SER A 13 -1.80 -13.09 -10.87
CA SER A 13 -2.47 -11.80 -10.74
C SER A 13 -3.15 -11.42 -12.05
N LYS A 14 -4.29 -10.75 -11.92
CA LYS A 14 -5.02 -10.18 -13.06
C LYS A 14 -4.43 -8.82 -13.42
N ASP A 15 -4.05 -8.63 -14.68
CA ASP A 15 -3.72 -7.30 -15.22
C ASP A 15 -4.99 -6.43 -15.23
N ILE A 16 -4.92 -5.28 -14.57
CA ILE A 16 -5.96 -4.26 -14.50
C ILE A 16 -5.42 -2.87 -14.88
N SER A 17 -4.33 -2.84 -15.65
CA SER A 17 -3.69 -1.62 -16.13
C SER A 17 -4.67 -0.76 -16.90
N ARG A 18 -4.58 0.55 -16.67
CA ARG A 18 -5.43 1.55 -17.34
C ARG A 18 -4.74 2.05 -18.60
N SER A 19 -5.48 2.67 -19.50
CA SER A 19 -4.93 3.34 -20.69
C SER A 19 -4.49 4.79 -20.44
N ARG A 20 -4.67 5.31 -19.21
CA ARG A 20 -4.35 6.70 -18.85
C ARG A 20 -3.26 6.77 -17.79
N ARG A 21 -2.41 7.80 -17.88
CA ARG A 21 -1.40 8.10 -16.86
C ARG A 21 -2.08 8.44 -15.52
N VAL A 22 -1.50 7.96 -14.44
CA VAL A 22 -1.90 8.29 -13.06
C VAL A 22 -0.66 8.85 -12.36
N SER A 23 -0.72 10.11 -11.95
CA SER A 23 0.36 10.74 -11.20
C SER A 23 0.43 10.19 -9.78
N LEU A 24 1.65 9.98 -9.28
CA LEU A 24 1.88 9.73 -7.86
C LEU A 24 1.77 11.05 -7.09
N GLY A 25 1.12 11.00 -5.94
CA GLY A 25 1.07 12.16 -5.05
C GLY A 25 2.44 12.42 -4.42
N LYS A 26 2.89 13.67 -4.40
CA LYS A 26 4.20 14.07 -3.83
C LYS A 26 4.41 13.63 -2.38
N GLY A 27 3.32 13.50 -1.61
CA GLY A 27 3.38 13.00 -0.23
C GLY A 27 3.59 11.48 -0.10
N ILE A 28 3.53 10.72 -1.19
CA ILE A 28 3.85 9.28 -1.23
C ILE A 28 5.22 9.07 -1.87
N TYR A 29 5.46 9.73 -3.01
CA TYR A 29 6.73 9.69 -3.73
C TYR A 29 7.07 11.12 -4.19
N PRO A 30 8.16 11.73 -3.68
CA PRO A 30 8.49 13.12 -3.99
C PRO A 30 8.92 13.31 -5.46
N ASN A 31 9.53 12.30 -6.09
CA ASN A 31 10.11 12.36 -7.43
C ASN A 31 11.15 13.47 -7.59
N GLU A 32 12.14 13.51 -6.69
CA GLU A 32 13.16 14.57 -6.66
C GLU A 32 13.94 14.68 -7.98
N ASN A 33 14.14 13.55 -8.66
CA ASN A 33 14.81 13.45 -9.95
C ASN A 33 13.92 13.74 -11.17
N ASN A 34 12.65 14.14 -10.96
CA ASN A 34 11.70 14.51 -12.01
C ASN A 34 11.56 13.44 -13.12
N TYR A 35 11.52 12.16 -12.75
CA TYR A 35 11.32 11.09 -13.72
C TYR A 35 9.98 11.24 -14.46
N GLU A 36 10.01 11.05 -15.78
CA GLU A 36 8.79 10.90 -16.58
C GLU A 36 8.34 9.44 -16.57
N PHE A 37 7.16 9.20 -15.97
CA PHE A 37 6.58 7.87 -15.92
C PHE A 37 5.77 7.52 -17.16
N GLU A 38 5.94 6.28 -17.60
CA GLU A 38 5.01 5.63 -18.51
C GLU A 38 3.67 5.33 -17.82
N ILE A 39 2.70 4.86 -18.59
CA ILE A 39 1.46 4.32 -18.04
C ILE A 39 1.81 3.13 -17.14
N SER A 40 1.42 3.20 -15.86
CA SER A 40 1.73 2.15 -14.89
C SER A 40 1.15 0.80 -15.30
N LYS A 41 1.82 -0.28 -14.87
CA LYS A 41 1.24 -1.62 -14.91
C LYS A 41 0.63 -1.95 -13.57
N ASP A 42 -0.67 -2.22 -13.58
CA ASP A 42 -1.45 -2.44 -12.37
C ASP A 42 -1.94 -3.88 -12.37
N PHE A 43 -1.75 -4.58 -11.25
CA PHE A 43 -2.16 -5.97 -11.09
C PHE A 43 -3.04 -6.13 -9.86
N LEU A 44 -3.97 -7.08 -9.91
CA LEU A 44 -4.87 -7.42 -8.81
C LEU A 44 -4.80 -8.91 -8.50
N ARG A 45 -4.61 -9.26 -7.23
CA ARG A 45 -4.71 -10.64 -6.75
C ARG A 45 -5.46 -10.73 -5.44
N LEU A 46 -5.84 -11.96 -5.09
CA LEU A 46 -6.50 -12.27 -3.83
C LEU A 46 -5.49 -12.84 -2.84
N GLU A 47 -5.47 -12.29 -1.64
CA GLU A 47 -4.79 -12.84 -0.47
C GLU A 47 -5.87 -13.32 0.50
N LYS A 48 -6.37 -14.53 0.22
CA LYS A 48 -7.46 -15.13 0.99
C LYS A 48 -7.02 -15.37 2.44
N PRO A 49 -7.95 -15.27 3.41
CA PRO A 49 -9.39 -15.04 3.22
C PRO A 49 -9.81 -13.56 3.20
N ASN A 50 -8.89 -12.63 3.43
CA ASN A 50 -9.25 -11.30 3.92
C ASN A 50 -9.00 -10.16 2.94
N PHE A 51 -8.04 -10.29 2.03
CA PHE A 51 -7.59 -9.13 1.26
C PHE A 51 -7.64 -9.36 -0.25
N SER A 52 -7.88 -8.26 -0.95
CA SER A 52 -7.39 -8.06 -2.32
C SER A 52 -6.14 -7.19 -2.25
N ILE A 53 -5.13 -7.54 -3.04
CA ILE A 53 -3.91 -6.74 -3.19
C ILE A 53 -3.89 -6.17 -4.60
N LYS A 54 -3.86 -4.84 -4.68
CA LYS A 54 -3.46 -4.14 -5.91
C LYS A 54 -1.96 -3.86 -5.85
N THR A 55 -1.24 -4.16 -6.93
CA THR A 55 0.16 -3.78 -7.12
C THR A 55 0.27 -2.83 -8.30
N ASP A 56 0.88 -1.66 -8.11
CA ASP A 56 1.13 -0.67 -9.16
C ASP A 56 2.64 -0.55 -9.40
N TYR A 57 3.08 -0.74 -10.64
CA TYR A 57 4.47 -0.54 -11.07
C TYR A 57 4.58 0.76 -11.86
N HIS A 58 5.28 1.75 -11.30
CA HIS A 58 5.60 3.00 -11.97
C HIS A 58 7.03 2.94 -12.50
N TYR A 59 7.18 3.10 -13.81
CA TYR A 59 8.44 2.88 -14.52
C TYR A 59 8.68 3.94 -15.60
N THR A 60 9.96 4.13 -15.92
CA THR A 60 10.43 5.03 -16.97
C THR A 60 10.51 4.31 -18.32
N LYS A 61 10.67 5.04 -19.42
CA LYS A 61 10.70 4.50 -20.80
C LYS A 61 11.71 3.37 -21.02
N ASP A 62 12.82 3.38 -20.28
CA ASP A 62 13.86 2.34 -20.23
C ASP A 62 13.42 1.07 -19.47
N SER A 63 12.15 0.98 -19.05
CA SER A 63 11.60 -0.13 -18.26
C SER A 63 12.18 -0.26 -16.84
N THR A 64 12.85 0.78 -16.33
CA THR A 64 13.30 0.86 -14.94
C THR A 64 12.12 1.18 -14.03
N ILE A 65 11.84 0.29 -13.07
CA ILE A 65 10.82 0.52 -12.05
C ILE A 65 11.39 1.49 -11.02
N ARG A 66 10.72 2.62 -10.81
CA ARG A 66 11.09 3.61 -9.80
C ARG A 66 10.28 3.46 -8.54
N VAL A 67 9.00 3.10 -8.67
CA VAL A 67 8.09 2.93 -7.53
C VAL A 67 7.27 1.66 -7.71
N VAL A 68 7.20 0.87 -6.65
CA VAL A 68 6.22 -0.21 -6.50
C VAL A 68 5.26 0.20 -5.39
N MET A 69 3.97 0.23 -5.69
CA MET A 69 2.93 0.42 -4.68
C MET A 69 2.14 -0.86 -4.49
N TYR A 70 1.86 -1.17 -3.23
CA TYR A 70 0.92 -2.20 -2.83
C TYR A 70 -0.25 -1.56 -2.09
N GLU A 71 -1.46 -2.00 -2.37
CA GLU A 71 -2.68 -1.59 -1.67
C GLU A 71 -3.48 -2.82 -1.27
N TRP A 72 -3.60 -3.05 0.04
CA TRP A 72 -4.50 -4.05 0.61
C TRP A 72 -5.85 -3.42 0.91
N LYS A 73 -6.89 -4.06 0.39
CA LYS A 73 -8.31 -3.74 0.65
C LYS A 73 -9.04 -4.98 1.12
N ASP A 74 -10.07 -4.75 1.92
CA ASP A 74 -10.95 -5.82 2.38
C ASP A 74 -11.64 -6.50 1.20
N LEU A 75 -11.48 -7.82 1.12
CA LEU A 75 -12.11 -8.66 0.12
C LEU A 75 -13.63 -8.75 0.31
N LYS A 76 -14.12 -8.61 1.55
CA LYS A 76 -15.52 -8.78 1.92
C LYS A 76 -16.33 -7.49 1.80
N HIS A 77 -15.67 -6.35 1.57
CA HIS A 77 -16.36 -5.07 1.48
C HIS A 77 -17.12 -4.94 0.15
N LYS A 78 -18.43 -4.71 0.24
CA LYS A 78 -19.28 -4.38 -0.91
C LYS A 78 -19.84 -2.97 -0.74
N PRO A 79 -19.82 -2.12 -1.79
CA PRO A 79 -20.48 -0.81 -1.74
C PRO A 79 -21.93 -0.96 -1.31
N GLY A 80 -22.37 -0.15 -0.34
CA GLY A 80 -23.73 -0.18 0.21
C GLY A 80 -24.00 -1.25 1.27
N TYR A 81 -23.03 -2.11 1.59
CA TYR A 81 -23.16 -3.08 2.68
C TYR A 81 -22.75 -2.47 4.03
N PHE A 82 -23.69 -2.43 4.97
CA PHE A 82 -23.43 -2.02 6.35
C PHE A 82 -23.04 -3.25 7.18
N HIS A 83 -21.79 -3.27 7.62
CA HIS A 83 -21.30 -4.31 8.52
C HIS A 83 -21.83 -4.10 9.94
N SER A 84 -22.11 -5.21 10.63
CA SER A 84 -22.40 -5.20 12.06
C SER A 84 -21.19 -4.69 12.86
N LYS A 85 -21.41 -4.31 14.12
CA LYS A 85 -20.32 -3.91 15.01
C LYS A 85 -19.26 -5.02 15.15
N GLU A 86 -19.70 -6.27 15.33
CA GLU A 86 -18.81 -7.43 15.46
C GLU A 86 -17.99 -7.66 14.19
N GLU A 87 -18.61 -7.55 13.02
CA GLU A 87 -17.90 -7.65 11.74
C GLU A 87 -16.86 -6.54 11.58
N ASN A 88 -17.20 -5.31 11.96
CA ASN A 88 -16.27 -4.19 11.94
C ASN A 88 -15.11 -4.41 12.92
N ASP A 89 -15.36 -4.93 14.13
CA ASP A 89 -14.30 -5.23 15.09
C ASP A 89 -13.35 -6.32 14.57
N LYS A 90 -13.87 -7.41 13.99
CA LYS A 90 -13.05 -8.46 13.35
C LYS A 90 -12.22 -7.92 12.18
N ARG A 91 -12.81 -7.07 11.34
CA ARG A 91 -12.09 -6.42 10.24
C ARG A 91 -10.95 -5.54 10.78
N ARG A 92 -11.17 -4.83 11.89
CA ARG A 92 -10.17 -3.94 12.50
C ARG A 92 -8.95 -4.72 12.92
N GLU A 93 -9.18 -5.83 13.61
CA GLU A 93 -8.14 -6.73 14.07
C GLU A 93 -7.33 -7.31 12.90
N VAL A 94 -8.01 -7.81 11.86
CA VAL A 94 -7.35 -8.35 10.66
C VAL A 94 -6.47 -7.32 9.97
N PHE A 95 -6.93 -6.07 9.82
CA PHE A 95 -6.11 -5.00 9.25
C PHE A 95 -4.95 -4.60 10.15
N LYS A 96 -5.18 -4.52 11.46
CA LYS A 96 -4.14 -4.22 12.44
C LYS A 96 -3.03 -5.27 12.39
N LEU A 97 -3.38 -6.56 12.44
CA LEU A 97 -2.42 -7.66 12.33
C LEU A 97 -1.63 -7.58 11.03
N LYS A 98 -2.30 -7.35 9.89
CA LYS A 98 -1.60 -7.22 8.60
C LYS A 98 -0.61 -6.04 8.59
N TYR A 99 -0.98 -4.92 9.19
CA TYR A 99 -0.11 -3.75 9.30
C TYR A 99 1.09 -4.02 10.23
N GLU A 100 0.88 -4.72 11.34
CA GLU A 100 1.92 -5.13 12.28
C GLU A 100 2.88 -6.14 11.65
N GLU A 101 2.39 -7.10 10.86
CA GLU A 101 3.22 -8.04 10.10
C GLU A 101 4.10 -7.32 9.08
N LEU A 102 3.51 -6.42 8.28
CA LEU A 102 4.24 -5.65 7.27
C LEU A 102 5.29 -4.73 7.90
N SER A 103 4.93 -4.04 8.99
CA SER A 103 5.88 -3.18 9.71
C SER A 103 7.00 -3.98 10.34
N SER A 104 6.71 -5.11 10.98
CA SER A 104 7.73 -6.01 11.54
C SER A 104 8.66 -6.56 10.47
N PHE A 105 8.14 -6.91 9.30
CA PHE A 105 8.95 -7.34 8.16
C PHE A 105 9.88 -6.22 7.68
N LEU A 106 9.37 -5.00 7.52
CA LEU A 106 10.18 -3.84 7.12
C LEU A 106 11.23 -3.49 8.19
N MET A 107 10.89 -3.59 9.47
CA MET A 107 11.85 -3.37 10.57
C MET A 107 12.99 -4.38 10.55
N LYS A 108 12.71 -5.65 10.25
CA LYS A 108 13.75 -6.67 10.08
C LYS A 108 14.66 -6.38 8.88
N LEU A 109 14.14 -5.80 7.80
CA LEU A 109 14.91 -5.49 6.60
C LEU A 109 15.70 -4.18 6.68
N TYR A 110 15.12 -3.15 7.29
CA TYR A 110 15.60 -1.76 7.21
C TYR A 110 15.91 -1.13 8.58
N GLY A 111 15.72 -1.87 9.67
CA GLY A 111 15.79 -1.35 11.03
C GLY A 111 14.58 -0.47 11.36
N ASP A 112 14.72 0.38 12.38
CA ASP A 112 13.62 1.24 12.81
C ASP A 112 13.24 2.30 11.77
N PRO A 113 11.94 2.67 11.67
CA PRO A 113 11.48 3.74 10.80
C PRO A 113 12.09 5.08 11.19
N THR A 114 12.39 5.92 10.20
CA THR A 114 12.91 7.28 10.41
C THR A 114 11.81 8.26 10.78
N VAL A 115 10.57 8.00 10.37
CA VAL A 115 9.40 8.82 10.70
C VAL A 115 8.25 7.92 11.12
N VAL A 116 7.62 8.29 12.23
CA VAL A 116 6.43 7.64 12.78
C VAL A 116 5.34 8.68 12.97
N GLU A 117 4.18 8.48 12.34
CA GLU A 117 3.01 9.34 12.48
C GLU A 117 1.83 8.45 12.93
N VAL A 118 1.36 8.58 14.18
CA VAL A 118 0.24 7.78 14.71
C VAL A 118 -0.91 8.71 15.11
N SER A 119 -1.84 8.92 14.19
CA SER A 119 -2.97 9.82 14.39
C SER A 119 -4.12 9.17 15.17
N SER A 120 -4.22 7.83 15.14
CA SER A 120 -5.30 7.08 15.80
C SER A 120 -5.36 7.29 17.32
N VAL A 121 -4.23 7.60 17.96
CA VAL A 121 -4.15 7.89 19.40
C VAL A 121 -4.85 9.20 19.75
N TYR A 122 -4.78 10.19 18.86
CA TYR A 122 -5.26 11.55 19.11
C TYR A 122 -6.64 11.81 18.48
N ASN A 123 -6.92 11.18 17.34
CA ASN A 123 -8.17 11.37 16.62
C ASN A 123 -9.22 10.31 17.01
N LYS A 124 -9.94 10.58 18.09
CA LYS A 124 -11.05 9.72 18.56
C LYS A 124 -12.35 9.88 17.78
N LYS A 125 -12.44 10.86 16.86
CA LYS A 125 -13.64 11.18 16.09
C LYS A 125 -13.27 11.57 14.65
N GLY A 126 -13.29 10.58 13.75
CA GLY A 126 -13.07 10.81 12.33
C GLY A 126 -12.17 9.79 11.65
N ASN A 127 -11.68 10.14 10.47
CA ASN A 127 -10.71 9.35 9.73
C ASN A 127 -9.32 9.62 10.27
N PHE A 128 -8.48 8.58 10.34
CA PHE A 128 -7.09 8.69 10.75
C PHE A 128 -6.17 8.01 9.73
N ARG A 129 -4.89 8.36 9.81
CA ARG A 129 -3.79 7.67 9.14
C ARG A 129 -2.69 7.43 10.16
N ASP A 130 -2.29 6.18 10.27
CA ASP A 130 -1.07 5.81 10.97
C ASP A 130 -0.04 5.38 9.93
N SER A 131 1.21 5.76 10.12
CA SER A 131 2.23 5.53 9.11
C SER A 131 3.65 5.45 9.65
N TYR A 132 4.47 4.69 8.93
CA TYR A 132 5.89 4.53 9.13
C TYR A 132 6.63 4.80 7.82
N LYS A 133 7.70 5.60 7.88
CA LYS A 133 8.60 5.84 6.75
C LYS A 133 10.00 5.37 7.11
N TRP A 134 10.64 4.70 6.15
CA TRP A 134 12.06 4.39 6.14
C TRP A 134 12.65 5.19 5.00
N LEU A 135 13.38 6.25 5.33
CA LEU A 135 14.03 7.10 4.34
C LEU A 135 15.50 6.69 4.19
N ASP A 136 15.92 6.52 2.94
CA ASP A 136 17.27 6.15 2.51
C ASP A 136 17.91 4.99 3.30
N LYS A 137 17.11 3.97 3.62
CA LYS A 137 17.62 2.76 4.29
C LYS A 137 18.24 1.85 3.24
N ASN A 138 19.57 1.83 3.19
CA ASN A 138 20.35 1.08 2.21
C ASN A 138 20.04 1.50 0.76
N GLY A 139 19.81 2.79 0.51
CA GLY A 139 19.45 3.30 -0.82
C GLY A 139 18.04 2.94 -1.26
N MET A 140 17.15 2.58 -0.32
CA MET A 140 15.74 2.29 -0.56
C MET A 140 14.87 3.06 0.42
N ASN A 141 13.76 3.58 -0.10
CA ASN A 141 12.71 4.22 0.67
C ASN A 141 11.50 3.29 0.78
N ALA A 142 10.88 3.24 1.95
CA ALA A 142 9.61 2.56 2.16
C ALA A 142 8.64 3.46 2.94
N TYR A 143 7.39 3.51 2.50
CA TYR A 143 6.32 4.24 3.18
C TYR A 143 5.11 3.34 3.36
N LEU A 144 4.91 2.87 4.59
CA LEU A 144 3.80 2.02 4.99
C LEU A 144 2.78 2.88 5.74
N PHE A 145 1.51 2.79 5.37
CA PHE A 145 0.45 3.50 6.07
C PHE A 145 -0.88 2.75 6.03
N ILE A 146 -1.62 2.87 7.11
CA ILE A 146 -2.98 2.36 7.25
C ILE A 146 -3.94 3.53 7.43
N PHE A 147 -5.07 3.47 6.74
CA PHE A 147 -6.19 4.35 6.99
C PHE A 147 -7.25 3.62 7.80
N GLY A 148 -7.86 4.36 8.70
CA GLY A 148 -8.97 3.89 9.52
C GLY A 148 -9.97 4.99 9.83
N ASN A 149 -11.05 4.61 10.51
CA ASN A 149 -11.94 5.54 11.18
C ASN A 149 -12.52 4.89 12.44
N GLU A 150 -13.22 5.69 13.26
CA GLU A 150 -13.78 5.25 14.55
C GLU A 150 -14.69 4.00 14.44
N LYS A 151 -15.40 3.83 13.31
CA LYS A 151 -16.36 2.74 13.07
C LYS A 151 -15.75 1.58 12.29
N ASN A 152 -14.46 1.68 11.94
CA ASN A 152 -13.76 0.72 11.11
C ASN A 152 -14.44 0.44 9.74
N THR A 153 -15.19 1.41 9.21
CA THR A 153 -15.89 1.28 7.91
C THR A 153 -14.96 1.56 6.74
N TYR A 154 -13.86 2.27 6.99
CA TYR A 154 -12.83 2.57 6.01
C TYR A 154 -11.51 1.96 6.46
N ASN A 155 -11.06 0.90 5.78
CA ASN A 155 -9.74 0.32 6.03
C ASN A 155 -9.00 0.06 4.73
N LYS A 156 -7.76 0.49 4.72
CA LYS A 156 -6.84 0.29 3.60
C LYS A 156 -5.43 0.37 4.13
N ILE A 157 -4.58 -0.57 3.71
CA ILE A 157 -3.14 -0.47 3.93
C ILE A 157 -2.49 -0.17 2.59
N ARG A 158 -1.51 0.73 2.58
CA ARG A 158 -0.68 1.01 1.43
C ARG A 158 0.79 0.93 1.82
N LEU A 159 1.58 0.36 0.93
CA LEU A 159 3.03 0.34 1.03
C LEU A 159 3.60 0.84 -0.30
N ALA A 160 4.36 1.93 -0.26
CA ALA A 160 5.18 2.36 -1.38
C ALA A 160 6.63 1.96 -1.10
N ILE A 161 7.30 1.36 -2.08
CA ILE A 161 8.74 1.07 -2.06
C ILE A 161 9.34 1.73 -3.29
N TYR A 162 10.37 2.53 -3.11
CA TYR A 162 11.02 3.25 -4.20
C TYR A 162 12.49 3.50 -3.91
N LYS A 163 13.21 3.83 -4.98
CA LYS A 163 14.56 4.33 -4.94
C LYS A 163 14.61 5.62 -5.72
N ASP A 164 15.23 6.64 -5.14
CA ASP A 164 15.56 7.88 -5.84
C ASP A 164 16.91 7.75 -6.57
#